data_AF-A0A966BUA1-F1
#
_entry.id   AF-A0A966BUA1-F1
#
_cell.length_a   1.000
_cell.length_b   1.000
_cell.length_c   1.000
_cell.angle_alpha   90.00
_cell.angle_beta   90.00
_cell.angle_gamma   90.00
#
_symmetry.space_group_name_H-M   'P 1'
#
loop_
_entity.id
_entity.type
_entity.pdbx_description
1 polymer ?
#
loop_
_entity_poly.entity_id
_entity_poly.type
_entity_poly.pdbx_seq_one_letter_code
_entity_poly.pdbx_strand_id
1 'polypeptide(L)'
;KAEFYERAGRVETLSGQTGSVTLIGAVSPPGGDFSEPVTLYTQRNVRCFWPLDRERARARFYPAIHPLNAYSEDAEALGAWWREQGSPRWHEFRRKMLELLQAQVQLERMARIVGKDTLPAAQRLALLNAELANEAFLRQSAMSDTDAYCSPERQIAMLRTLMRFIDRAEAALAEGASIEAIQSLPVLRRLRRMGEEIGNERIAAFDALQADLDAALAGLERKRADDEARETEHVE
;
A
#
# COMPACT_ATOMS: atom_id res chain seq x y z
N LYS A 1 2.80 -17.51 -32.43
CA LYS A 1 3.51 -17.02 -31.20
C LYS A 1 2.54 -16.43 -30.15
N ALA A 2 1.53 -15.63 -30.53
CA ALA A 2 0.48 -15.17 -29.59
C ALA A 2 -0.35 -16.35 -29.07
N GLU A 3 -0.50 -17.37 -29.94
CA GLU A 3 -1.12 -18.67 -29.66
C GLU A 3 -0.60 -19.35 -28.39
N PHE A 4 0.60 -19.05 -27.92
CA PHE A 4 1.08 -19.59 -26.64
C PHE A 4 0.28 -19.02 -25.46
N TYR A 5 0.08 -17.70 -25.42
CA TYR A 5 -0.64 -17.02 -24.34
C TYR A 5 -2.13 -17.30 -24.39
N GLU A 6 -2.70 -17.46 -25.58
CA GLU A 6 -4.12 -17.84 -25.79
C GLU A 6 -4.49 -19.24 -25.27
N ARG A 7 -3.50 -20.06 -24.88
CA ARG A 7 -3.74 -21.35 -24.21
C ARG A 7 -3.99 -21.22 -22.71
N ALA A 8 -3.79 -20.02 -22.14
CA ALA A 8 -4.15 -19.71 -20.77
C ALA A 8 -5.63 -19.35 -20.67
N GLY A 9 -6.21 -19.55 -19.49
CA GLY A 9 -7.58 -19.14 -19.21
C GLY A 9 -8.32 -20.14 -18.34
N ARG A 10 -9.53 -19.73 -17.93
CA ARG A 10 -10.51 -20.61 -17.28
C ARG A 10 -11.31 -21.32 -18.37
N VAL A 11 -11.44 -22.64 -18.26
CA VAL A 11 -12.08 -23.50 -19.27
C VAL A 11 -13.07 -24.46 -18.63
N GLU A 12 -14.06 -24.88 -19.39
CA GLU A 12 -14.83 -26.08 -19.12
C GLU A 12 -14.09 -27.28 -19.75
N THR A 13 -13.86 -28.33 -18.97
CA THR A 13 -13.17 -29.54 -19.40
C THR A 13 -14.12 -30.42 -20.21
N LEU A 14 -13.56 -31.37 -20.98
CA LEU A 14 -14.35 -32.38 -21.70
C LEU A 14 -15.18 -33.29 -20.77
N SER A 15 -14.88 -33.29 -19.47
CA SER A 15 -15.65 -34.00 -18.44
C SER A 15 -16.74 -33.13 -17.78
N GLY A 16 -16.97 -31.90 -18.26
CA GLY A 16 -17.97 -30.97 -17.73
C GLY A 16 -17.56 -30.29 -16.41
N GLN A 17 -16.26 -30.32 -16.04
CA GLN A 17 -15.74 -29.64 -14.86
C GLN A 17 -15.13 -28.29 -15.24
N THR A 18 -14.93 -27.39 -14.27
CA THR A 18 -14.19 -26.14 -14.51
C THR A 18 -12.72 -26.30 -14.12
N GLY A 19 -11.80 -25.85 -14.96
CA GLY A 19 -10.37 -25.76 -14.67
C GLY A 19 -9.78 -24.44 -15.14
N SER A 20 -8.51 -24.19 -14.80
CA SER A 20 -7.80 -23.00 -15.29
C SER A 20 -6.32 -23.26 -15.51
N VAL A 21 -5.76 -22.59 -16.52
CA VAL A 21 -4.32 -22.50 -16.77
C VAL A 21 -3.90 -21.05 -16.63
N THR A 22 -3.04 -20.75 -15.66
CA THR A 22 -2.43 -19.42 -15.49
C THR A 22 -0.97 -19.49 -15.91
N LEU A 23 -0.56 -18.62 -16.84
CA LEU A 23 0.83 -18.56 -17.30
C LEU A 23 1.56 -17.42 -16.57
N ILE A 24 2.71 -17.73 -15.99
CA ILE A 24 3.63 -16.74 -15.41
C ILE A 24 4.96 -16.87 -16.17
N GLY A 25 5.26 -15.86 -16.99
CA GLY A 25 6.49 -15.82 -17.79
C GLY A 25 7.53 -14.89 -17.17
N ALA A 26 8.73 -15.41 -16.89
CA ALA A 26 9.87 -14.58 -16.53
C ALA A 26 10.60 -14.12 -17.80
N VAL A 27 10.83 -12.81 -17.92
CA VAL A 27 11.58 -12.20 -19.02
C VAL A 27 12.78 -11.46 -18.44
N SER A 28 13.97 -11.74 -18.97
CA SER A 28 15.25 -11.17 -18.51
C SER A 28 15.83 -10.24 -19.58
N PRO A 29 15.35 -8.99 -19.69
CA PRO A 29 15.84 -8.07 -20.70
C PRO A 29 17.32 -7.70 -20.45
N PRO A 30 18.16 -7.67 -21.51
CA PRO A 30 19.55 -7.25 -21.37
C PRO A 30 19.60 -5.82 -20.85
N GLY A 31 20.42 -5.57 -19.82
CA GLY A 31 20.53 -4.22 -19.27
C GLY A 31 19.25 -3.68 -18.62
N GLY A 32 18.19 -4.49 -18.45
CA GLY A 32 16.91 -4.03 -17.89
C GLY A 32 16.11 -3.15 -18.85
N ASP A 33 16.46 -3.20 -20.14
CA ASP A 33 15.80 -2.44 -21.19
C ASP A 33 14.48 -3.10 -21.58
N PHE A 34 13.36 -2.56 -21.09
CA PHE A 34 12.03 -3.06 -21.43
C PHE A 34 11.57 -2.72 -22.86
N SER A 35 12.35 -1.95 -23.62
CA SER A 35 12.06 -1.63 -25.03
C SER A 35 12.54 -2.68 -26.02
N GLU A 36 13.25 -3.72 -25.53
CA GLU A 36 13.73 -4.80 -26.38
C GLU A 36 12.57 -5.67 -26.94
N PRO A 37 12.76 -6.31 -28.11
CA PRO A 37 11.67 -6.96 -28.83
C PRO A 37 10.92 -8.06 -28.07
N VAL A 38 11.60 -8.85 -27.22
CA VAL A 38 10.99 -9.95 -26.45
C VAL A 38 10.06 -9.42 -25.37
N THR A 39 10.47 -8.37 -24.66
CA THR A 39 9.68 -7.71 -23.63
C THR A 39 8.47 -7.02 -24.26
N LEU A 40 8.67 -6.21 -25.31
CA LEU A 40 7.56 -5.56 -26.01
C LEU A 40 6.56 -6.57 -26.58
N TYR A 41 7.05 -7.66 -27.16
CA TYR A 41 6.20 -8.73 -27.66
C TYR A 41 5.40 -9.39 -26.53
N THR A 42 6.05 -9.68 -25.40
CA THR A 42 5.39 -10.31 -24.24
C THR A 42 4.33 -9.39 -23.65
N GLN A 43 4.66 -8.12 -23.39
CA GLN A 43 3.73 -7.12 -22.84
C GLN A 43 2.45 -6.99 -23.68
N ARG A 44 2.56 -7.07 -25.01
CA ARG A 44 1.40 -7.00 -25.93
C ARG A 44 0.44 -8.19 -25.84
N ASN A 45 0.87 -9.33 -25.28
CA ASN A 45 0.09 -10.57 -25.25
C ASN A 45 -0.28 -11.00 -23.81
N VAL A 46 0.13 -10.25 -22.78
CA VAL A 46 -0.19 -10.55 -21.39
C VAL A 46 -1.07 -9.46 -20.79
N ARG A 47 -1.99 -9.88 -19.91
CA ARG A 47 -2.92 -8.97 -19.22
C ARG A 47 -2.33 -8.35 -17.95
N CYS A 48 -1.21 -8.88 -17.47
CA CYS A 48 -0.55 -8.43 -16.24
C CYS A 48 0.95 -8.31 -16.47
N PHE A 49 1.56 -7.27 -15.91
CA PHE A 49 3.00 -7.02 -15.98
C PHE A 49 3.52 -6.53 -14.64
N TRP A 50 4.56 -7.21 -14.13
CA TRP A 50 5.24 -6.89 -12.88
C TRP A 50 6.72 -6.63 -13.13
N PRO A 51 7.11 -5.40 -13.52
CA PRO A 51 8.51 -5.08 -13.72
C PRO A 51 9.23 -5.09 -12.37
N LEU A 52 10.37 -5.79 -12.34
CA LEU A 52 11.26 -5.75 -11.19
C LEU A 52 12.10 -4.46 -11.24
N ASP A 53 11.96 -3.65 -10.21
CA ASP A 53 12.61 -2.36 -10.03
C ASP A 53 13.97 -2.54 -9.33
N ARG A 54 15.03 -2.09 -10.01
CA ARG A 54 16.40 -2.20 -9.53
C ARG A 54 16.69 -1.35 -8.31
N GLU A 55 16.10 -0.17 -8.23
CA GLU A 55 16.31 0.73 -7.10
C GLU A 55 15.63 0.17 -5.85
N ARG A 56 14.43 -0.40 -5.99
CA ARG A 56 13.77 -1.15 -4.90
C ARG A 56 14.62 -2.35 -4.47
N ALA A 57 15.11 -3.15 -5.40
CA ALA A 57 15.96 -4.29 -5.08
C ALA A 57 17.28 -3.88 -4.37
N ARG A 58 17.94 -2.81 -4.84
CA ARG A 58 19.15 -2.24 -4.20
C ARG A 58 18.86 -1.74 -2.78
N ALA A 59 17.70 -1.16 -2.57
CA ALA A 59 17.21 -0.74 -1.26
C ALA A 59 16.72 -1.90 -0.36
N ARG A 60 16.85 -3.16 -0.82
CA ARG A 60 16.34 -4.37 -0.13
C ARG A 60 14.84 -4.31 0.13
N PHE A 61 14.10 -3.62 -0.74
CA PHE A 61 12.65 -3.58 -0.73
C PHE A 61 12.12 -4.75 -1.56
N TYR A 62 11.46 -5.70 -0.89
CA TYR A 62 10.89 -6.88 -1.53
C TYR A 62 9.39 -7.02 -1.23
N PRO A 63 8.59 -7.54 -2.19
CA PRO A 63 8.93 -7.78 -3.59
C PRO A 63 9.36 -6.49 -4.31
N ALA A 64 10.36 -6.58 -5.19
CA ALA A 64 10.95 -5.42 -5.84
C ALA A 64 10.08 -4.92 -7.01
N ILE A 65 8.79 -4.67 -6.75
CA ILE A 65 7.81 -4.23 -7.75
C ILE A 65 7.29 -2.87 -7.32
N HIS A 66 7.35 -1.88 -8.21
CA HIS A 66 6.72 -0.58 -7.97
C HIS A 66 5.30 -0.57 -8.57
N PRO A 67 4.22 -0.37 -7.78
CA PRO A 67 2.84 -0.43 -8.30
C PRO A 67 2.56 0.51 -9.47
N LEU A 68 3.18 1.70 -9.48
CA LEU A 68 3.06 2.67 -10.57
C LEU A 68 3.69 2.24 -11.90
N ASN A 69 4.62 1.29 -11.88
CA ASN A 69 5.26 0.76 -13.09
C ASN A 69 4.61 -0.56 -13.53
N ALA A 70 3.78 -1.17 -12.68
CA ALA A 70 3.09 -2.41 -12.92
C ALA A 70 1.65 -2.18 -13.43
N TYR A 71 1.09 -3.15 -14.14
CA TYR A 71 -0.33 -3.12 -14.52
C TYR A 71 -0.98 -4.49 -14.44
N SER A 72 -2.31 -4.47 -14.31
CA SER A 72 -3.19 -5.64 -14.42
C SER A 72 -4.51 -5.17 -15.02
N GLU A 73 -4.85 -5.71 -16.19
CA GLU A 73 -6.14 -5.45 -16.85
C GLU A 73 -7.32 -6.08 -16.09
N ASP A 74 -7.04 -7.07 -15.25
CA ASP A 74 -8.05 -7.81 -14.48
C ASP A 74 -8.37 -7.15 -13.14
N ALA A 75 -7.66 -6.09 -12.76
CA ALA A 75 -7.85 -5.42 -11.47
C ALA A 75 -9.31 -4.97 -11.25
N GLU A 76 -9.98 -4.51 -12.30
CA GLU A 76 -11.37 -4.06 -12.20
C GLU A 76 -12.33 -5.24 -11.96
N ALA A 77 -12.14 -6.35 -12.69
CA ALA A 77 -12.94 -7.56 -12.52
C ALA A 77 -12.73 -8.20 -11.14
N LEU A 78 -11.50 -8.18 -10.63
CA LEU A 78 -11.14 -8.71 -9.31
C LEU A 78 -11.80 -7.96 -8.15
N GLY A 79 -12.14 -6.68 -8.34
CA GLY A 79 -12.76 -5.91 -7.27
C GLY A 79 -14.17 -6.38 -6.90
N ALA A 80 -14.90 -7.02 -7.83
CA ALA A 80 -16.16 -7.69 -7.51
C ALA A 80 -15.94 -8.87 -6.54
N TRP A 81 -14.92 -9.69 -6.79
CA TRP A 81 -14.56 -10.78 -5.89
C TRP A 81 -14.11 -10.26 -4.51
N TRP A 82 -13.29 -9.21 -4.45
CA TRP A 82 -12.90 -8.59 -3.18
C TRP A 82 -14.07 -8.04 -2.37
N ARG A 83 -15.11 -7.52 -3.03
CA ARG A 83 -16.36 -7.12 -2.38
C ARG A 83 -17.03 -8.31 -1.70
N GLU A 84 -17.13 -9.44 -2.38
CA GLU A 84 -17.69 -10.69 -1.84
C GLU A 84 -16.86 -11.24 -0.67
N GLN A 85 -15.53 -11.06 -0.69
CA GLN A 85 -14.64 -11.39 0.43
C GLN A 85 -14.72 -10.41 1.62
N GLY A 86 -15.62 -9.43 1.60
CA GLY A 86 -15.80 -8.47 2.69
C GLY A 86 -14.94 -7.20 2.58
N SER A 87 -14.53 -6.82 1.36
CA SER A 87 -13.85 -5.55 1.07
C SER A 87 -14.65 -4.69 0.07
N PRO A 88 -15.81 -4.12 0.48
CA PRO A 88 -16.67 -3.37 -0.44
C PRO A 88 -16.01 -2.09 -0.98
N ARG A 89 -15.06 -1.52 -0.24
CA ARG A 89 -14.30 -0.31 -0.61
C ARG A 89 -12.96 -0.61 -1.29
N TRP A 90 -12.73 -1.84 -1.75
CA TRP A 90 -11.43 -2.26 -2.29
C TRP A 90 -10.91 -1.35 -3.42
N HIS A 91 -11.76 -1.00 -4.40
CA HIS A 91 -11.35 -0.10 -5.49
C HIS A 91 -10.95 1.29 -4.99
N GLU A 92 -11.69 1.82 -4.01
CA GLU A 92 -11.42 3.13 -3.42
C GLU A 92 -10.07 3.12 -2.70
N PHE A 93 -9.82 2.11 -1.87
CA PHE A 93 -8.55 1.95 -1.16
C PHE A 93 -7.38 1.74 -2.13
N ARG A 94 -7.57 0.94 -3.17
CA ARG A 94 -6.56 0.75 -4.23
C ARG A 94 -6.24 2.08 -4.92
N ARG A 95 -7.26 2.86 -5.27
CA ARG A 95 -7.08 4.17 -5.91
C ARG A 95 -6.33 5.12 -4.97
N LYS A 96 -6.75 5.26 -3.71
CA LYS A 96 -6.08 6.12 -2.72
C LYS A 96 -4.62 5.72 -2.52
N MET A 97 -4.30 4.42 -2.47
CA MET A 97 -2.92 3.93 -2.42
C MET A 97 -2.09 4.35 -3.64
N LEU A 98 -2.64 4.23 -4.85
CA LEU A 98 -1.91 4.63 -6.07
C LEU A 98 -1.71 6.14 -6.15
N GLU A 99 -2.73 6.93 -5.79
CA GLU A 99 -2.64 8.40 -5.72
C GLU A 99 -1.57 8.83 -4.71
N LEU A 100 -1.51 8.17 -3.55
CA LEU A 100 -0.52 8.44 -2.51
C LEU A 100 0.91 8.15 -2.99
N LEU A 101 1.12 7.03 -3.69
CA LEU A 101 2.42 6.70 -4.28
C LEU A 101 2.81 7.66 -5.42
N GLN A 102 1.84 8.15 -6.21
CA GLN A 102 2.11 9.16 -7.23
C GLN A 102 2.52 10.48 -6.59
N ALA A 103 1.81 10.90 -5.55
CA ALA A 103 2.14 12.09 -4.77
C ALA A 103 3.55 11.96 -4.17
N GLN A 104 3.91 10.80 -3.64
CA GLN A 104 5.25 10.53 -3.12
C GLN A 104 6.35 10.83 -4.15
N VAL A 105 6.23 10.32 -5.38
CA VAL A 105 7.23 10.56 -6.44
C VAL A 105 7.40 12.06 -6.73
N GLN A 106 6.31 12.81 -6.80
CA GLN A 106 6.37 14.26 -7.05
C GLN A 106 6.98 15.02 -5.88
N LEU A 107 6.56 14.68 -4.66
CA LEU A 107 7.00 15.34 -3.44
C LEU A 107 8.48 15.03 -3.13
N GLU A 108 8.95 13.81 -3.36
CA GLU A 108 10.38 13.46 -3.22
C GLU A 108 11.27 14.17 -4.25
N ARG A 109 10.75 14.45 -5.45
CA ARG A 109 11.46 15.28 -6.43
C ARG A 109 11.59 16.72 -5.94
N MET A 110 10.51 17.28 -5.39
CA MET A 110 10.50 18.63 -4.83
C MET A 110 11.39 18.74 -3.58
N ALA A 111 11.29 17.79 -2.66
CA ALA A 111 12.08 17.71 -1.44
C ALA A 111 13.58 17.66 -1.70
N ARG A 112 14.02 17.05 -2.82
CA ARG A 112 15.44 17.06 -3.23
C ARG A 112 15.97 18.45 -3.61
N ILE A 113 15.09 19.39 -3.94
CA ILE A 113 15.45 20.76 -4.34
C ILE A 113 15.39 21.69 -3.12
N VAL A 114 14.29 21.64 -2.38
CA VAL A 114 14.00 22.61 -1.30
C VAL A 114 14.24 22.07 0.11
N GLY A 115 14.47 20.76 0.27
CA GLY A 115 14.52 20.06 1.56
C GLY A 115 13.15 19.50 1.97
N LYS A 116 13.13 18.38 2.72
CA LYS A 116 11.87 17.76 3.18
C LYS A 116 11.15 18.60 4.24
N ASP A 117 11.90 19.29 5.09
CA ASP A 117 11.36 20.07 6.22
C ASP A 117 10.75 21.40 5.79
N THR A 118 11.03 21.85 4.57
CA THR A 118 10.45 23.09 4.02
C THR A 118 9.11 22.85 3.33
N LEU A 119 8.71 21.60 3.15
CA LEU A 119 7.42 21.25 2.58
C LEU A 119 6.28 21.61 3.56
N PRO A 120 5.13 22.11 3.05
CA PRO A 120 3.91 22.26 3.84
C PRO A 120 3.54 21.00 4.62
N ALA A 121 2.97 21.17 5.81
CA ALA A 121 2.64 20.06 6.71
C ALA A 121 1.81 18.96 6.05
N ALA A 122 0.84 19.32 5.20
CA ALA A 122 0.02 18.36 4.45
C ALA A 122 0.85 17.52 3.45
N GLN A 123 1.86 18.10 2.82
CA GLN A 123 2.75 17.38 1.91
C GLN A 123 3.72 16.48 2.68
N ARG A 124 4.22 16.92 3.84
CA ARG A 124 4.99 16.08 4.75
C ARG A 124 4.17 14.90 5.27
N LEU A 125 2.89 15.11 5.56
CA LEU A 125 1.97 14.04 5.93
C LEU A 125 1.74 13.06 4.78
N ALA A 126 1.55 13.54 3.55
CA ALA A 126 1.43 12.68 2.38
C ALA A 126 2.68 11.80 2.18
N LEU A 127 3.89 12.36 2.37
CA LEU A 127 5.13 11.57 2.36
C LEU A 127 5.15 10.52 3.48
N LEU A 128 4.80 10.88 4.71
CA LEU A 128 4.71 9.94 5.84
C LEU A 128 3.75 8.79 5.54
N ASN A 129 2.55 9.11 5.03
CA ASN A 129 1.53 8.13 4.70
C ASN A 129 2.00 7.20 3.57
N ALA A 130 2.68 7.75 2.56
CA ALA A 130 3.23 6.95 1.46
C ALA A 130 4.38 6.04 1.92
N GLU A 131 5.27 6.53 2.77
CA GLU A 131 6.32 5.73 3.41
C GLU A 131 5.71 4.58 4.20
N LEU A 132 4.69 4.87 5.01
CA LEU A 132 3.96 3.86 5.77
C LEU A 132 3.28 2.82 4.86
N ALA A 133 2.64 3.25 3.77
CA ALA A 133 2.03 2.36 2.79
C ALA A 133 3.05 1.41 2.13
N ASN A 134 4.24 1.92 1.81
CA ASN A 134 5.34 1.09 1.30
C ASN A 134 5.80 0.07 2.33
N GLU A 135 6.05 0.48 3.56
CA GLU A 135 6.64 -0.38 4.60
C GLU A 135 5.65 -1.39 5.19
N ALA A 136 4.40 -0.98 5.39
CA ALA A 136 3.40 -1.75 6.12
C ALA A 136 2.57 -2.68 5.23
N PHE A 137 2.47 -2.39 3.93
CA PHE A 137 1.57 -3.13 3.02
C PHE A 137 2.27 -3.67 1.76
N LEU A 138 3.14 -2.88 1.13
CA LEU A 138 3.79 -3.31 -0.12
C LEU A 138 5.04 -4.16 0.11
N ARG A 139 5.73 -3.95 1.23
CA ARG A 139 6.87 -4.78 1.62
C ARG A 139 6.35 -6.08 2.22
N GLN A 140 6.87 -7.19 1.73
CA GLN A 140 6.55 -8.53 2.22
C GLN A 140 7.79 -9.42 2.19
N SER A 141 8.07 -10.11 3.29
CA SER A 141 9.20 -11.02 3.39
C SER A 141 8.80 -12.45 3.02
N ALA A 142 9.26 -12.92 1.85
CA ALA A 142 9.07 -14.31 1.41
C ALA A 142 9.80 -15.35 2.29
N MET A 143 10.69 -14.92 3.19
CA MET A 143 11.45 -15.78 4.10
C MET A 143 10.92 -15.77 5.53
N SER A 144 9.86 -15.00 5.80
CA SER A 144 9.25 -14.91 7.12
C SER A 144 8.19 -15.98 7.30
N ASP A 145 8.22 -16.70 8.42
CA ASP A 145 7.20 -17.71 8.76
C ASP A 145 5.78 -17.09 8.82
N THR A 146 5.69 -15.81 9.21
CA THR A 146 4.41 -15.09 9.34
C THR A 146 4.04 -14.35 8.06
N ASP A 147 5.02 -13.73 7.39
CA ASP A 147 4.77 -12.74 6.34
C ASP A 147 4.92 -13.33 4.93
N ALA A 148 5.47 -14.53 4.76
CA ALA A 148 5.61 -15.15 3.44
C ALA A 148 4.27 -15.44 2.74
N TYR A 149 3.17 -15.56 3.51
CA TYR A 149 1.82 -15.75 2.98
C TYR A 149 0.80 -14.88 3.71
N CYS A 150 -0.02 -14.16 2.94
CA CYS A 150 -1.05 -13.27 3.46
C CYS A 150 -2.41 -13.62 2.84
N SER A 151 -3.33 -14.15 3.66
CA SER A 151 -4.67 -14.52 3.20
C SER A 151 -5.48 -13.29 2.76
N PRO A 152 -6.53 -13.46 1.93
CA PRO A 152 -7.41 -12.35 1.56
C PRO A 152 -7.97 -11.59 2.77
N GLU A 153 -8.42 -12.30 3.80
CA GLU A 153 -8.99 -11.71 5.03
C GLU A 153 -7.95 -10.83 5.75
N ARG A 154 -6.70 -11.31 5.82
CA ARG A 154 -5.60 -10.58 6.41
C ARG A 154 -5.20 -9.35 5.58
N GLN A 155 -5.12 -9.48 4.26
CA GLN A 155 -4.87 -8.35 3.36
C GLN A 155 -5.94 -7.26 3.54
N ILE A 156 -7.20 -7.65 3.67
CA ILE A 156 -8.31 -6.73 3.92
C ILE A 156 -8.14 -6.04 5.27
N ALA A 157 -7.83 -6.78 6.34
CA ALA A 157 -7.63 -6.21 7.67
C ALA A 157 -6.45 -5.22 7.72
N MET A 158 -5.32 -5.58 7.08
CA MET A 158 -4.16 -4.71 6.92
C MET A 158 -4.52 -3.43 6.16
N LEU A 159 -5.19 -3.56 5.01
CA LEU A 159 -5.57 -2.43 4.18
C LEU A 159 -6.53 -1.49 4.91
N ARG A 160 -7.57 -2.02 5.58
CA ARG A 160 -8.50 -1.21 6.37
C ARG A 160 -7.78 -0.46 7.50
N THR A 161 -6.87 -1.13 8.20
CA THR A 161 -6.11 -0.53 9.31
C THR A 161 -5.20 0.61 8.81
N LEU A 162 -4.51 0.38 7.69
CA LEU A 162 -3.68 1.40 7.05
C LEU A 162 -4.52 2.60 6.57
N MET A 163 -5.63 2.36 5.87
CA MET A 163 -6.51 3.43 5.39
C MET A 163 -7.11 4.22 6.55
N ARG A 164 -7.51 3.56 7.64
CA ARG A 164 -8.03 4.21 8.85
C ARG A 164 -6.99 5.16 9.45
N PHE A 165 -5.72 4.74 9.55
CA PHE A 165 -4.67 5.63 10.02
C PHE A 165 -4.50 6.84 9.10
N ILE A 166 -4.46 6.64 7.79
CA ILE A 166 -4.30 7.71 6.81
C ILE A 166 -5.43 8.73 6.93
N ASP A 167 -6.69 8.27 6.94
CA ASP A 167 -7.87 9.13 7.08
C ASP A 167 -7.85 9.91 8.40
N ARG A 168 -7.53 9.25 9.51
CA ARG A 168 -7.50 9.88 10.84
C ARG A 168 -6.32 10.84 11.02
N ALA A 169 -5.16 10.56 10.41
CA ALA A 169 -4.01 11.46 10.45
C ALA A 169 -4.26 12.71 9.59
N GLU A 170 -4.90 12.56 8.43
CA GLU A 170 -5.35 13.67 7.58
C GLU A 170 -6.35 14.56 8.33
N ALA A 171 -7.34 13.96 9.01
CA ALA A 171 -8.30 14.67 9.84
C ALA A 171 -7.62 15.41 11.01
N ALA A 172 -6.76 14.74 11.78
CA ALA A 172 -6.06 15.34 12.91
C ALA A 172 -5.20 16.55 12.47
N LEU A 173 -4.54 16.48 11.32
CA LEU A 173 -3.79 17.60 10.77
C LEU A 173 -4.71 18.76 10.36
N ALA A 174 -5.87 18.47 9.76
CA ALA A 174 -6.86 19.49 9.40
C ALA A 174 -7.48 20.16 10.63
N GLU A 175 -7.61 19.42 11.73
CA GLU A 175 -7.98 19.91 13.07
C GLU A 175 -6.78 20.52 13.81
N GLY A 176 -5.65 20.72 13.11
CA GLY A 176 -4.51 21.52 13.52
C GLY A 176 -3.46 20.83 14.39
N ALA A 177 -3.52 19.50 14.56
CA ALA A 177 -2.41 18.75 15.14
C ALA A 177 -1.13 18.98 14.33
N SER A 178 0.02 19.13 15.00
CA SER A 178 1.29 19.30 14.30
C SER A 178 1.73 18.00 13.62
N ILE A 179 2.39 18.13 12.47
CA ILE A 179 2.95 16.98 11.75
C ILE A 179 4.02 16.27 12.59
N GLU A 180 4.78 17.00 13.41
CA GLU A 180 5.75 16.44 14.36
C GLU A 180 5.08 15.55 15.40
N ALA A 181 3.90 15.95 15.91
CA ALA A 181 3.13 15.15 16.85
C ALA A 181 2.62 13.85 16.21
N ILE A 182 2.14 13.93 14.97
CA ILE A 182 1.70 12.74 14.21
C ILE A 182 2.89 11.80 13.92
N GLN A 183 4.03 12.34 13.48
CA GLN A 183 5.25 11.57 13.18
C GLN A 183 5.84 10.87 14.40
N SER A 184 5.63 11.41 15.59
CA SER A 184 6.12 10.83 16.85
C SER A 184 5.16 9.83 17.49
N LEU A 185 4.01 9.56 16.88
CA LEU A 185 3.04 8.60 17.42
C LEU A 185 3.65 7.18 17.50
N PRO A 186 3.66 6.56 18.70
CA PRO A 186 4.21 5.21 18.87
C PRO A 186 3.51 4.14 18.01
N VAL A 187 2.26 4.37 17.62
CA VAL A 187 1.47 3.42 16.81
C VAL A 187 2.05 3.22 15.40
N LEU A 188 2.78 4.20 14.85
CA LEU A 188 3.44 4.08 13.54
C LEU A 188 4.38 2.89 13.49
N ARG A 189 5.13 2.64 14.57
CA ARG A 189 6.04 1.48 14.64
C ARG A 189 5.29 0.16 14.53
N ARG A 190 4.11 0.07 15.15
CA ARG A 190 3.28 -1.15 15.12
C ARG A 190 2.63 -1.32 13.75
N LEU A 191 2.16 -0.25 13.14
CA LEU A 191 1.61 -0.27 11.78
C LEU A 191 2.66 -0.77 10.77
N ARG A 192 3.89 -0.24 10.81
CA ARG A 192 5.01 -0.66 9.95
C ARG A 192 5.37 -2.14 10.06
N ARG A 193 5.07 -2.77 11.20
CA ARG A 193 5.40 -4.18 11.48
C ARG A 193 4.19 -5.09 11.50
N MET A 194 3.01 -4.61 11.14
CA MET A 194 1.78 -5.41 11.23
C MET A 194 1.82 -6.68 10.38
N GLY A 195 2.51 -6.65 9.23
CA GLY A 195 2.76 -7.84 8.38
C GLY A 195 3.73 -8.86 9.01
N GLU A 196 4.65 -8.43 9.87
CA GLU A 196 5.55 -9.35 10.57
C GLU A 196 4.94 -9.87 11.89
N GLU A 197 4.15 -9.03 12.56
CA GLU A 197 3.70 -9.27 13.94
C GLU A 197 2.32 -9.92 14.03
N ILE A 198 1.42 -9.72 13.05
CA ILE A 198 0.04 -10.23 13.06
C ILE A 198 -0.16 -11.20 11.90
N GLY A 199 -0.09 -12.51 12.19
CA GLY A 199 -0.28 -13.59 11.21
C GLY A 199 -1.74 -13.87 10.85
N ASN A 200 -1.96 -14.80 9.92
CA ASN A 200 -3.29 -15.19 9.44
C ASN A 200 -4.17 -15.77 10.56
N GLU A 201 -3.57 -16.34 11.60
CA GLU A 201 -4.22 -16.91 12.78
C GLU A 201 -4.65 -15.88 13.83
N ARG A 202 -4.19 -14.62 13.70
CA ARG A 202 -4.43 -13.54 14.66
C ARG A 202 -5.10 -12.31 14.04
N ILE A 203 -5.92 -12.49 13.02
CA ILE A 203 -6.60 -11.38 12.32
C ILE A 203 -7.39 -10.47 13.29
N ALA A 204 -8.00 -11.03 14.35
CA ALA A 204 -8.71 -10.24 15.36
C ALA A 204 -7.80 -9.21 16.10
N ALA A 205 -6.47 -9.39 16.08
CA ALA A 205 -5.54 -8.41 16.66
C ALA A 205 -5.51 -7.08 15.89
N PHE A 206 -5.99 -7.05 14.65
CA PHE A 206 -6.15 -5.79 13.91
C PHE A 206 -7.20 -4.87 14.55
N ASP A 207 -8.22 -5.41 15.23
CA ASP A 207 -9.22 -4.59 15.92
C ASP A 207 -8.60 -3.83 17.10
N ALA A 208 -7.73 -4.51 17.86
CA ALA A 208 -6.96 -3.87 18.93
C ALA A 208 -5.99 -2.81 18.37
N LEU A 209 -5.31 -3.10 17.26
CA LEU A 209 -4.43 -2.13 16.60
C LEU A 209 -5.20 -0.89 16.09
N GLN A 210 -6.44 -1.08 15.61
CA GLN A 210 -7.33 0.02 15.22
C GLN A 210 -7.83 0.83 16.42
N ALA A 211 -8.12 0.18 17.56
CA ALA A 211 -8.45 0.91 18.78
C ALA A 211 -7.26 1.75 19.27
N ASP A 212 -6.06 1.17 19.23
CA ASP A 212 -4.83 1.85 19.65
C ASP A 212 -4.49 3.05 18.77
N LEU A 213 -4.66 2.95 17.44
CA LEU A 213 -4.43 4.09 16.54
C LEU A 213 -5.47 5.19 16.75
N ASP A 214 -6.74 4.84 16.96
CA ASP A 214 -7.79 5.83 17.19
C ASP A 214 -7.56 6.58 18.51
N ALA A 215 -7.18 5.86 19.57
CA ALA A 215 -6.86 6.46 20.86
C ALA A 215 -5.64 7.38 20.77
N ALA A 216 -4.61 6.98 20.01
CA ALA A 216 -3.41 7.77 19.81
C ALA A 216 -3.70 9.11 19.11
N LEU A 217 -4.51 9.09 18.05
CA LEU A 217 -4.87 10.29 17.29
C LEU A 217 -5.84 11.19 18.06
N ALA A 218 -6.86 10.62 18.72
CA ALA A 218 -7.74 11.38 19.62
C ALA A 218 -7.01 12.00 20.83
N GLY A 219 -5.86 11.44 21.21
CA GLY A 219 -4.97 12.02 22.22
C GLY A 219 -4.30 13.31 21.75
N LEU A 220 -4.03 13.45 20.45
CA LEU A 220 -3.48 14.68 19.88
C LEU A 220 -4.54 15.79 19.81
N GLU A 221 -5.75 15.44 19.38
CA GLU A 221 -6.90 16.35 19.32
C GLU A 221 -7.19 16.97 20.69
N ARG A 222 -7.20 16.15 21.75
CA ARG A 222 -7.43 16.61 23.14
C ARG A 222 -6.33 17.50 23.68
N LYS A 223 -5.06 17.11 23.51
CA LYS A 223 -3.93 17.93 23.97
C LYS A 223 -3.95 19.33 23.36
N ARG A 224 -4.31 19.43 22.08
CA ARG A 224 -4.45 20.71 21.39
C ARG A 224 -5.58 21.57 21.98
N ALA A 225 -6.74 20.98 22.20
CA ALA A 225 -7.86 21.70 22.83
C ALA A 225 -7.50 22.20 24.24
N ASP A 226 -6.77 21.40 25.02
CA ASP A 226 -6.30 21.80 26.35
C ASP A 226 -5.26 22.93 26.28
N ASP A 227 -4.36 22.91 25.30
CA ASP A 227 -3.35 23.95 25.10
C ASP A 227 -3.98 25.28 24.61
N GLU A 228 -4.96 25.23 23.70
CA GLU A 228 -5.73 26.41 23.24
C GLU A 228 -6.55 27.04 24.39
N ALA A 229 -7.15 26.22 25.26
CA ALA A 229 -7.88 26.71 26.43
C ALA A 229 -6.97 27.45 27.43
N ARG A 230 -5.75 26.95 27.64
CA ARG A 230 -4.74 27.58 28.52
C ARG A 230 -4.19 28.88 27.97
N GLU A 231 -4.01 28.98 26.65
CA GLU A 231 -3.59 30.23 26.01
C GLU A 231 -4.67 31.32 26.13
N THR A 232 -5.95 30.94 26.11
CA THR A 232 -7.07 31.87 26.22
C THR A 232 -7.21 32.43 27.65
N GLU A 233 -6.97 31.61 28.69
CA GLU A 233 -6.99 32.03 30.11
C GLU A 233 -5.80 32.93 30.51
N HIS A 234 -4.72 32.99 29.73
CA HIS A 234 -3.54 33.82 30.03
C HIS A 234 -3.58 35.21 29.37
N VAL A 235 -4.60 35.47 28.53
CA VAL A 235 -4.78 36.74 27.81
C VAL A 235 -5.89 37.60 28.43
N GLU A 236 -6.69 37.06 29.35
CA GLU A 236 -7.61 37.81 30.25
C GLU A 236 -6.95 38.18 31.58
#